data_AF-A0A2P5GQ62-F1
#
_entry.id   AF-A0A2P5GQ62-F1
#
_cell.length_a   1.000
_cell.length_b   1.000
_cell.length_c   1.000
_cell.angle_alpha   90.00
_cell.angle_beta   90.00
_cell.angle_gamma   90.00
#
_symmetry.space_group_name_H-M   'P 1'
#
loop_
_entity.id
_entity.type
_entity.pdbx_description
1 polymer ?
#
loop_
_entity_poly.entity_id
_entity_poly.type
_entity_poly.pdbx_seq_one_letter_code
_entity_poly.pdbx_strand_id
1 'polypeptide(L)'
;MKKAIWPWIGDLSQVAGIKHYELRSGKAKGTEAFDVRTGAGLAFTVVKDRALDIAWASYKDTALSFITPNGMVAPTFFEPQGNGFLRSFYAGLLTTCGLSYIGTPCEDNGEALGLHGRLAATPAEEVGYRTERTEDGIEFIINGKIRETRLFGENLTLERTLRCEYGKNVLHITDKVTNNGFSEQPLQILYHFNYGWPLLSPDAEILLSARNVVPRTVRAEEGLTGHLDITAPQPGFAEQVYYITPGSDSEGMSKIALINRQLGWGIYETFSTRQLPNVIQWKNLGAGEYVMGLEVSNSFPDGRDKERAAGRLQFIQPGETLDYCFELGIVEGEEALNALKDEIAGYC
;
A
#
# COMPACT_ATOMS: atom_id res chain seq x y z
N MET A 1 -20.91 -7.53 22.92
CA MET A 1 -19.82 -8.53 22.69
C MET A 1 -18.53 -8.29 23.50
N LYS A 2 -18.18 -7.05 23.88
CA LYS A 2 -16.86 -6.63 24.41
C LYS A 2 -16.33 -7.27 25.72
N LYS A 3 -17.17 -7.93 26.53
CA LYS A 3 -16.74 -8.75 27.69
C LYS A 3 -17.17 -10.23 27.60
N ALA A 4 -17.86 -10.59 26.53
CA ALA A 4 -18.57 -11.86 26.45
C ALA A 4 -17.72 -13.01 25.94
N ILE A 5 -16.57 -12.76 25.30
CA ILE A 5 -15.80 -13.82 24.63
C ILE A 5 -14.94 -14.67 25.56
N TRP A 6 -14.38 -14.08 26.62
CA TRP A 6 -13.41 -14.75 27.50
C TRP A 6 -13.93 -16.02 28.17
N PRO A 7 -15.21 -16.12 28.59
CA PRO A 7 -15.75 -17.39 29.08
C PRO A 7 -15.79 -18.52 28.04
N TRP A 8 -15.68 -18.22 26.75
CA TRP A 8 -15.78 -19.20 25.65
C TRP A 8 -14.43 -19.63 25.08
N ILE A 9 -13.35 -18.93 25.39
CA ILE A 9 -12.04 -19.16 24.79
C ILE A 9 -10.97 -19.35 25.86
N GLY A 10 -10.05 -20.30 25.62
CA GLY A 10 -8.87 -20.46 26.48
C GLY A 10 -7.77 -19.45 26.16
N ASP A 11 -7.69 -19.02 24.90
CA ASP A 11 -6.70 -18.08 24.40
C ASP A 11 -7.27 -17.25 23.23
N LEU A 12 -6.86 -15.98 23.09
CA LEU A 12 -7.36 -15.11 22.02
C LEU A 12 -6.99 -15.62 20.63
N SER A 13 -5.85 -16.30 20.49
CA SER A 13 -5.39 -16.92 19.24
C SER A 13 -6.38 -17.93 18.66
N GLN A 14 -7.36 -18.39 19.43
CA GLN A 14 -8.47 -19.19 18.90
C GLN A 14 -9.27 -18.41 17.83
N VAL A 15 -9.43 -17.10 17.96
CA VAL A 15 -10.35 -16.29 17.15
C VAL A 15 -9.69 -15.09 16.46
N ALA A 16 -8.60 -14.56 16.99
CA ALA A 16 -7.95 -13.34 16.50
C ALA A 16 -6.53 -13.21 17.06
N GLY A 17 -5.79 -12.18 16.64
CA GLY A 17 -4.51 -11.81 17.22
C GLY A 17 -3.38 -11.72 16.23
N ILE A 18 -2.18 -11.50 16.78
CA ILE A 18 -0.92 -11.34 16.06
C ILE A 18 -0.08 -12.60 16.30
N LYS A 19 0.43 -13.20 15.22
CA LYS A 19 1.36 -14.32 15.28
C LYS A 19 2.66 -13.95 14.58
N HIS A 20 3.75 -13.86 15.35
CA HIS A 20 5.10 -13.60 14.84
C HIS A 20 5.80 -14.92 14.42
N TYR A 21 6.50 -14.91 13.29
CA TYR A 21 7.28 -16.06 12.80
C TYR A 21 8.38 -15.64 11.81
N GLU A 22 9.29 -16.59 11.54
CA GLU A 22 10.34 -16.46 10.52
C GLU A 22 10.09 -17.47 9.39
N LEU A 23 10.19 -17.01 8.14
CA LEU A 23 10.17 -17.85 6.95
C LEU A 23 11.51 -18.57 6.79
N ARG A 24 11.48 -19.90 6.57
CA ARG A 24 12.68 -20.76 6.70
C ARG A 24 13.28 -21.25 5.38
N SER A 25 12.67 -20.97 4.22
CA SER A 25 13.06 -21.59 2.94
C SER A 25 12.98 -20.65 1.74
N GLY A 26 13.65 -21.06 0.65
CA GLY A 26 13.63 -20.33 -0.62
C GLY A 26 14.20 -18.91 -0.53
N LYS A 27 13.72 -18.03 -1.41
CA LYS A 27 14.09 -16.60 -1.41
C LYS A 27 13.57 -15.83 -0.19
N ALA A 28 12.60 -16.38 0.55
CA ALA A 28 12.03 -15.77 1.74
C ALA A 28 12.79 -16.11 3.03
N LYS A 29 13.82 -16.96 2.97
CA LYS A 29 14.52 -17.46 4.15
C LYS A 29 15.09 -16.30 4.99
N GLY A 30 14.80 -16.35 6.28
CA GLY A 30 15.26 -15.36 7.27
C GLY A 30 14.39 -14.11 7.33
N THR A 31 13.29 -14.03 6.55
CA THR A 31 12.32 -12.94 6.65
C THR A 31 11.36 -13.18 7.81
N GLU A 32 11.29 -12.23 8.74
CA GLU A 32 10.32 -12.18 9.83
C GLU A 32 9.01 -11.52 9.39
N ALA A 33 7.88 -12.03 9.88
CA ALA A 33 6.55 -11.56 9.56
C ALA A 33 5.55 -11.76 10.70
N PHE A 34 4.46 -11.01 10.65
CA PHE A 34 3.33 -11.08 11.57
C PHE A 34 2.06 -11.39 10.80
N ASP A 35 1.43 -12.52 11.10
CA ASP A 35 0.06 -12.75 10.65
C ASP A 35 -0.91 -12.09 11.64
N VAL A 36 -1.83 -11.30 11.12
CA VAL A 36 -2.86 -10.62 11.89
C VAL A 36 -4.23 -11.14 11.46
N ARG A 37 -5.06 -11.52 12.44
CA ARG A 37 -6.47 -11.86 12.23
C ARG A 37 -7.33 -10.98 13.11
N THR A 38 -8.25 -10.23 12.52
CA THR A 38 -9.12 -9.31 13.28
C THR A 38 -10.27 -10.04 14.00
N GLY A 39 -10.58 -11.27 13.59
CA GLY A 39 -11.71 -12.04 14.11
C GLY A 39 -13.07 -11.66 13.50
N ALA A 40 -13.12 -10.68 12.58
CA ALA A 40 -14.32 -10.36 11.80
C ALA A 40 -14.23 -10.80 10.32
N GLY A 41 -13.11 -11.42 9.93
CA GLY A 41 -12.90 -11.98 8.60
C GLY A 41 -11.67 -11.43 7.89
N LEU A 42 -11.23 -10.21 8.23
CA LEU A 42 -10.00 -9.63 7.69
C LEU A 42 -8.77 -10.32 8.31
N ALA A 43 -7.88 -10.78 7.44
CA ALA A 43 -6.59 -11.33 7.81
C ALA A 43 -5.51 -10.82 6.84
N PHE A 44 -4.32 -10.54 7.36
CA PHE A 44 -3.19 -10.06 6.56
C PHE A 44 -1.84 -10.36 7.19
N THR A 45 -0.78 -10.33 6.38
CA THR A 45 0.60 -10.56 6.81
C THR A 45 1.42 -9.29 6.70
N VAL A 46 1.89 -8.77 7.84
CA VAL A 46 2.84 -7.65 7.92
C VAL A 46 4.26 -8.20 7.86
N VAL A 47 5.12 -7.63 7.04
CA VAL A 47 6.46 -8.17 6.79
C VAL A 47 7.51 -7.29 7.43
N LYS A 48 8.05 -7.74 8.57
CA LYS A 48 9.03 -6.99 9.37
C LYS A 48 10.21 -6.55 8.53
N ASP A 49 10.74 -7.46 7.71
CA ASP A 49 11.96 -7.19 6.96
C ASP A 49 11.70 -6.51 5.60
N ARG A 50 10.46 -6.11 5.33
CA ARG A 50 10.07 -5.39 4.11
C ARG A 50 9.26 -4.16 4.50
N ALA A 51 9.89 -3.23 5.21
CA ALA A 51 9.30 -1.96 5.67
C ALA A 51 8.02 -2.02 6.53
N LEU A 52 7.71 -3.16 7.17
CA LEU A 52 6.37 -3.39 7.76
C LEU A 52 5.24 -3.15 6.74
N ASP A 53 5.52 -3.41 5.47
CA ASP A 53 4.52 -3.48 4.42
C ASP A 53 3.69 -4.77 4.55
N ILE A 54 2.66 -4.89 3.72
CA ILE A 54 1.63 -5.92 3.87
C ILE A 54 1.60 -6.79 2.63
N ALA A 55 1.89 -8.08 2.81
CA ALA A 55 1.92 -9.05 1.73
C ALA A 55 0.53 -9.64 1.46
N TRP A 56 0.29 -10.85 1.96
CA TRP A 56 -1.00 -11.53 1.80
C TRP A 56 -2.08 -10.81 2.59
N ALA A 57 -3.26 -10.67 1.99
CA ALA A 57 -4.46 -10.20 2.65
C ALA A 57 -5.69 -10.93 2.09
N SER A 58 -6.67 -11.18 2.96
CA SER A 58 -7.91 -11.86 2.62
C SER A 58 -9.06 -11.39 3.51
N TYR A 59 -10.28 -11.49 2.98
CA TYR A 59 -11.51 -11.37 3.75
C TYR A 59 -12.30 -12.68 3.70
N LYS A 60 -12.59 -13.28 4.86
CA LYS A 60 -13.27 -14.59 4.96
C LYS A 60 -12.60 -15.63 4.05
N ASP A 61 -11.28 -15.73 4.15
CA ASP A 61 -10.41 -16.60 3.36
C ASP A 61 -10.42 -16.35 1.83
N THR A 62 -11.09 -15.30 1.37
CA THR A 62 -11.08 -14.86 -0.02
C THR A 62 -9.96 -13.85 -0.21
N ALA A 63 -8.97 -14.18 -1.06
CA ALA A 63 -7.81 -13.31 -1.28
C ALA A 63 -8.22 -11.96 -1.90
N LEU A 64 -7.52 -10.90 -1.50
CA LEU A 64 -7.72 -9.56 -2.06
C LEU A 64 -6.44 -8.91 -2.57
N SER A 65 -5.26 -9.35 -2.10
CA SER A 65 -3.99 -8.84 -2.60
C SER A 65 -3.40 -9.68 -3.72
N PHE A 66 -2.72 -9.02 -4.66
CA PHE A 66 -1.92 -9.71 -5.66
C PHE A 66 -0.53 -10.06 -5.11
N ILE A 67 -0.05 -11.27 -5.43
CA ILE A 67 1.32 -11.69 -5.13
C ILE A 67 1.99 -12.04 -6.47
N THR A 68 3.12 -11.40 -6.74
CA THR A 68 3.85 -11.65 -8.00
C THR A 68 4.42 -13.08 -8.04
N PRO A 69 4.85 -13.57 -9.23
CA PRO A 69 5.54 -14.86 -9.35
C PRO A 69 6.83 -14.99 -8.52
N ASN A 70 7.36 -13.87 -7.99
CA ASN A 70 8.51 -13.91 -7.08
C ASN A 70 8.16 -14.51 -5.72
N GLY A 71 6.90 -14.43 -5.30
CA GLY A 71 6.51 -14.66 -3.92
C GLY A 71 7.22 -13.69 -2.97
N MET A 72 7.41 -14.12 -1.72
CA MET A 72 8.19 -13.36 -0.74
C MET A 72 9.69 -13.46 -1.04
N VAL A 73 10.37 -12.32 -1.07
CA VAL A 73 11.81 -12.24 -1.32
C VAL A 73 12.47 -11.44 -0.21
N ALA A 74 13.43 -12.05 0.47
CA ALA A 74 14.20 -11.42 1.53
C ALA A 74 15.03 -10.24 1.00
N PRO A 75 15.25 -9.20 1.82
CA PRO A 75 16.11 -8.04 1.49
C PRO A 75 17.48 -8.37 0.94
N THR A 76 18.08 -9.50 1.38
CA THR A 76 19.41 -9.92 0.91
C THR A 76 19.48 -10.19 -0.59
N PHE A 77 18.34 -10.34 -1.28
CA PHE A 77 18.25 -10.55 -2.72
C PHE A 77 17.83 -9.28 -3.49
N PHE A 78 17.78 -8.12 -2.82
CA PHE A 78 17.40 -6.87 -3.46
C PHE A 78 18.47 -6.36 -4.42
N GLU A 79 18.06 -6.00 -5.63
CA GLU A 79 18.90 -5.42 -6.67
C GLU A 79 18.50 -3.94 -6.88
N PRO A 80 19.31 -2.96 -6.44
CA PRO A 80 18.90 -1.56 -6.44
C PRO A 80 19.13 -0.82 -7.77
N GLN A 81 19.80 -1.44 -8.76
CA GLN A 81 20.10 -0.78 -10.04
C GLN A 81 19.00 -1.03 -11.08
N GLY A 82 18.68 0.01 -11.86
CA GLY A 82 17.72 -0.11 -12.97
C GLY A 82 16.40 -0.72 -12.51
N ASN A 83 15.90 -1.70 -13.25
CA ASN A 83 14.67 -2.43 -12.92
C ASN A 83 14.87 -3.61 -11.94
N GLY A 84 16.01 -3.68 -11.24
CA GLY A 84 16.32 -4.78 -10.30
C GLY A 84 15.27 -4.97 -9.20
N PHE A 85 14.57 -3.90 -8.81
CA PHE A 85 13.43 -3.93 -7.90
C PHE A 85 12.41 -5.03 -8.25
N LEU A 86 12.10 -5.21 -9.55
CA LEU A 86 11.12 -6.18 -10.05
C LEU A 86 11.47 -7.64 -9.73
N ARG A 87 12.73 -7.96 -9.41
CA ARG A 87 13.14 -9.33 -9.02
C ARG A 87 12.83 -9.66 -7.55
N SER A 88 12.44 -8.66 -6.77
CA SER A 88 12.07 -8.79 -5.36
C SER A 88 10.69 -8.21 -5.03
N PHE A 89 10.07 -7.49 -5.98
CA PHE A 89 8.74 -6.93 -5.83
C PHE A 89 7.73 -8.06 -5.69
N TYR A 90 7.09 -8.14 -4.52
CA TYR A 90 6.05 -9.13 -4.22
C TYR A 90 4.64 -8.57 -4.45
N ALA A 91 4.51 -7.28 -4.80
CA ALA A 91 3.27 -6.50 -4.77
C ALA A 91 2.66 -6.48 -3.36
N GLY A 92 1.88 -7.50 -3.00
CA GLY A 92 1.18 -7.56 -1.73
C GLY A 92 0.07 -6.52 -1.61
N LEU A 93 -0.67 -6.55 -0.50
CA LEU A 93 -1.69 -5.54 -0.26
C LEU A 93 -1.08 -4.14 -0.29
N LEU A 94 0.10 -3.96 0.29
CA LEU A 94 0.83 -2.70 0.29
C LEU A 94 2.31 -2.96 0.03
N THR A 95 2.92 -2.20 -0.87
CA THR A 95 4.38 -1.98 -0.91
C THR A 95 4.65 -0.47 -0.86
N THR A 96 5.45 0.00 0.09
CA THR A 96 5.78 1.42 0.20
C THR A 96 7.08 1.70 -0.55
N CYS A 97 6.98 2.53 -1.58
CA CYS A 97 8.11 2.99 -2.38
C CYS A 97 8.60 4.34 -1.87
N GLY A 98 9.91 4.59 -1.92
CA GLY A 98 10.51 5.81 -1.39
C GLY A 98 11.80 5.56 -0.62
N LEU A 99 12.20 6.48 0.25
CA LEU A 99 11.70 7.85 0.50
C LEU A 99 12.45 8.91 -0.30
N SER A 100 13.73 8.69 -0.59
CA SER A 100 14.58 9.68 -1.28
C SER A 100 14.33 9.76 -2.80
N TYR A 101 13.70 8.72 -3.36
CA TYR A 101 13.23 8.67 -4.75
C TYR A 101 12.16 7.58 -4.95
N ILE A 102 11.33 7.75 -5.97
CA ILE A 102 10.42 6.70 -6.48
C ILE A 102 10.46 6.66 -8.01
N GLY A 103 9.77 5.66 -8.56
CA GLY A 103 9.45 5.64 -9.98
C GLY A 103 10.58 5.12 -10.85
N THR A 104 10.48 5.42 -12.14
CA THR A 104 11.35 4.88 -13.21
C THR A 104 12.83 5.17 -12.92
N PRO A 105 13.74 4.21 -13.21
CA PRO A 105 15.17 4.44 -13.04
C PRO A 105 15.66 5.67 -13.81
N CYS A 106 16.55 6.43 -13.20
CA CYS A 106 17.07 7.68 -13.77
C CYS A 106 18.46 8.03 -13.23
N GLU A 107 19.05 9.09 -13.79
CA GLU A 107 20.21 9.76 -13.23
C GLU A 107 19.80 11.17 -12.81
N ASP A 108 19.93 11.48 -11.51
CA ASP A 108 19.60 12.81 -10.96
C ASP A 108 20.84 13.39 -10.30
N ASN A 109 21.34 14.53 -10.81
CA ASN A 109 22.56 15.19 -10.34
C ASN A 109 23.79 14.26 -10.23
N GLY A 110 23.96 13.35 -11.18
CA GLY A 110 25.09 12.41 -11.23
C GLY A 110 24.92 11.18 -10.32
N GLU A 111 23.76 11.02 -9.67
CA GLU A 111 23.41 9.81 -8.92
C GLU A 111 22.52 8.90 -9.76
N ALA A 112 22.94 7.63 -9.92
CA ALA A 112 22.12 6.61 -10.56
C ALA A 112 21.10 6.02 -9.58
N LEU A 113 19.82 6.14 -9.91
CA LEU A 113 18.68 5.72 -9.08
C LEU A 113 17.94 4.57 -9.76
N GLY A 114 17.64 3.53 -8.99
CA GLY A 114 16.84 2.40 -9.46
C GLY A 114 15.34 2.66 -9.48
N LEU A 115 14.58 1.61 -9.73
CA LEU A 115 13.12 1.63 -9.70
C LEU A 115 12.61 1.68 -8.25
N HIS A 116 11.72 2.64 -7.94
CA HIS A 116 10.90 2.70 -6.71
C HIS A 116 11.62 2.84 -5.35
N GLY A 117 12.86 3.29 -5.32
CA GLY A 117 13.53 3.54 -4.04
C GLY A 117 14.08 2.27 -3.39
N ARG A 118 14.40 2.38 -2.10
CA ARG A 118 14.97 1.27 -1.31
C ARG A 118 14.05 0.82 -0.19
N LEU A 119 13.09 1.65 0.21
CA LEU A 119 12.28 1.46 1.40
C LEU A 119 11.65 0.07 1.48
N ALA A 120 10.97 -0.38 0.41
CA ALA A 120 10.33 -1.69 0.33
C ALA A 120 11.26 -2.87 0.66
N ALA A 121 12.58 -2.71 0.47
CA ALA A 121 13.60 -3.73 0.74
C ALA A 121 14.38 -3.48 2.04
N THR A 122 13.97 -2.52 2.87
CA THR A 122 14.64 -2.17 4.11
C THR A 122 13.95 -2.84 5.30
N PRO A 123 14.67 -3.63 6.12
CA PRO A 123 14.12 -4.18 7.35
C PRO A 123 13.77 -3.10 8.38
N ALA A 124 12.66 -3.29 9.09
CA ALA A 124 12.32 -2.41 10.21
C ALA A 124 13.19 -2.71 11.45
N GLU A 125 13.63 -1.63 12.11
CA GLU A 125 14.27 -1.61 13.43
C GLU A 125 13.27 -1.14 14.50
N GLU A 126 13.60 -1.35 15.78
CA GLU A 126 12.76 -0.95 16.92
C GLU A 126 11.30 -1.43 16.83
N VAL A 127 11.13 -2.68 16.37
CA VAL A 127 9.82 -3.26 16.10
C VAL A 127 9.17 -3.75 17.39
N GLY A 128 7.93 -3.31 17.62
CA GLY A 128 7.07 -3.78 18.70
C GLY A 128 5.75 -4.32 18.16
N TYR A 129 5.19 -5.32 18.82
CA TYR A 129 3.82 -5.76 18.57
C TYR A 129 3.15 -6.15 19.88
N ARG A 130 1.85 -5.86 19.99
CA ARG A 130 1.09 -6.12 21.21
C ARG A 130 -0.40 -6.21 20.96
N THR A 131 -1.05 -6.94 21.87
CA THR A 131 -2.50 -6.97 22.00
C THR A 131 -2.87 -6.15 23.22
N GLU A 132 -3.57 -5.04 23.03
CA GLU A 132 -4.04 -4.20 24.13
C GLU A 132 -5.51 -4.46 24.40
N ARG A 133 -5.88 -4.52 25.69
CA ARG A 133 -7.28 -4.53 26.11
C ARG A 133 -7.60 -3.13 26.62
N THR A 134 -8.46 -2.42 25.92
CA THR A 134 -8.96 -1.11 26.31
C THR A 134 -10.37 -1.26 26.89
N GLU A 135 -10.94 -0.17 27.40
CA GLU A 135 -12.36 -0.14 27.75
C GLU A 135 -13.25 -0.34 26.51
N ASP A 136 -12.75 0.08 25.35
CA ASP A 136 -13.44 0.06 24.07
C ASP A 136 -13.31 -1.28 23.32
N GLY A 137 -12.35 -2.15 23.66
CA GLY A 137 -12.21 -3.42 22.97
C GLY A 137 -10.85 -4.07 23.13
N ILE A 138 -10.50 -4.88 22.13
CA ILE A 138 -9.18 -5.47 22.01
C ILE A 138 -8.55 -4.91 20.75
N GLU A 139 -7.35 -4.34 20.87
CA GLU A 139 -6.60 -3.78 19.76
C GLU A 139 -5.35 -4.63 19.47
N PHE A 140 -5.01 -4.72 18.19
CA PHE A 140 -3.78 -5.31 17.71
C PHE A 140 -2.93 -4.21 17.10
N ILE A 141 -1.72 -4.03 17.64
CA ILE A 141 -0.83 -2.95 17.25
C ILE A 141 0.52 -3.55 16.87
N ILE A 142 1.04 -3.16 15.70
CA ILE A 142 2.42 -3.43 15.26
C ILE A 142 3.04 -2.08 14.91
N ASN A 143 4.23 -1.79 15.41
CA ASN A 143 4.94 -0.56 15.11
C ASN A 143 6.43 -0.82 14.90
N GLY A 144 7.09 0.06 14.18
CA GLY A 144 8.54 0.01 14.00
C GLY A 144 9.05 1.14 13.12
N LYS A 145 10.36 1.21 12.98
CA LYS A 145 11.06 2.28 12.28
C LYS A 145 11.85 1.73 11.12
N ILE A 146 11.77 2.39 9.98
CA ILE A 146 12.50 2.04 8.77
C ILE A 146 13.42 3.21 8.46
N ARG A 147 14.69 2.94 8.18
CA ARG A 147 15.71 3.97 7.99
C ARG A 147 16.31 3.89 6.59
N GLU A 148 16.14 4.96 5.82
CA GLU A 148 16.88 5.15 4.57
C GLU A 148 18.02 6.12 4.83
N THR A 149 19.24 5.61 4.81
CA THR A 149 20.44 6.37 5.12
C THR A 149 21.62 6.03 4.24
N ARG A 150 22.44 7.06 3.98
CA ARG A 150 23.79 6.91 3.45
C ARG A 150 24.74 7.92 4.10
N LEU A 151 25.98 7.51 4.37
CA LEU A 151 27.03 8.44 4.77
C LEU A 151 27.24 9.50 3.67
N PHE A 152 27.22 10.78 4.05
CA PHE A 152 27.24 11.92 3.11
C PHE A 152 26.01 12.01 2.18
N GLY A 153 24.89 11.42 2.58
CA GLY A 153 23.64 11.48 1.83
C GLY A 153 22.44 11.67 2.75
N GLU A 154 21.36 10.98 2.39
CA GLU A 154 20.08 11.00 3.08
C GLU A 154 20.18 10.43 4.51
N ASN A 155 19.33 10.96 5.38
CA ASN A 155 19.08 10.40 6.71
C ASN A 155 17.59 10.55 7.04
N LEU A 156 16.78 9.73 6.38
CA LEU A 156 15.33 9.72 6.51
C LEU A 156 14.88 8.52 7.34
N THR A 157 13.88 8.71 8.17
CA THR A 157 13.18 7.61 8.84
C THR A 157 11.71 7.64 8.53
N LEU A 158 11.10 6.47 8.37
CA LEU A 158 9.67 6.27 8.42
C LEU A 158 9.33 5.46 9.68
N GLU A 159 8.52 6.01 10.58
CA GLU A 159 7.96 5.30 11.72
C GLU A 159 6.53 4.87 11.40
N ARG A 160 6.31 3.56 11.28
CA ARG A 160 5.01 2.98 10.93
C ARG A 160 4.31 2.45 12.16
N THR A 161 3.01 2.72 12.28
CA THR A 161 2.09 2.05 13.21
C THR A 161 0.91 1.47 12.43
N LEU A 162 0.70 0.18 12.57
CA LEU A 162 -0.45 -0.57 12.07
C LEU A 162 -1.37 -0.90 13.25
N ARG A 163 -2.65 -0.55 13.15
CA ARG A 163 -3.64 -0.79 14.20
C ARG A 163 -4.93 -1.39 13.63
N CYS A 164 -5.45 -2.43 14.26
CA CYS A 164 -6.80 -2.93 14.00
C CYS A 164 -7.46 -3.39 15.30
N GLU A 165 -8.77 -3.57 15.28
CA GLU A 165 -9.57 -3.94 16.43
C GLU A 165 -10.21 -5.32 16.26
N TYR A 166 -10.34 -6.05 17.36
CA TYR A 166 -11.08 -7.30 17.38
C TYR A 166 -12.54 -7.08 16.98
N GLY A 167 -13.01 -7.86 16.01
CA GLY A 167 -14.38 -7.80 15.54
C GLY A 167 -14.65 -6.65 14.55
N LYS A 168 -13.62 -5.94 14.09
CA LYS A 168 -13.71 -4.95 13.00
C LYS A 168 -12.85 -5.38 11.81
N ASN A 169 -13.29 -5.05 10.61
CA ASN A 169 -12.53 -5.29 9.37
C ASN A 169 -11.94 -3.98 8.85
N VAL A 170 -11.23 -3.28 9.73
CA VAL A 170 -10.57 -2.00 9.44
C VAL A 170 -9.12 -2.07 9.92
N LEU A 171 -8.21 -1.60 9.08
CA LEU A 171 -6.79 -1.44 9.34
C LEU A 171 -6.44 0.05 9.22
N HIS A 172 -5.83 0.61 10.25
CA HIS A 172 -5.24 1.94 10.20
C HIS A 172 -3.73 1.84 10.03
N ILE A 173 -3.19 2.66 9.12
CA ILE A 173 -1.75 2.82 8.89
C ILE A 173 -1.41 4.27 9.21
N THR A 174 -0.48 4.50 10.12
CA THR A 174 0.05 5.83 10.41
C THR A 174 1.56 5.80 10.25
N ASP A 175 2.05 6.59 9.31
CA ASP A 175 3.47 6.73 9.04
C ASP A 175 3.93 8.15 9.37
N LYS A 176 5.10 8.26 9.98
CA LYS A 176 5.79 9.53 10.22
C LYS A 176 7.13 9.53 9.52
N VAL A 177 7.31 10.43 8.57
CA VAL A 177 8.58 10.59 7.86
C VAL A 177 9.34 11.76 8.43
N THR A 178 10.55 11.52 8.92
CA THR A 178 11.40 12.53 9.55
C THR A 178 12.73 12.64 8.84
N ASN A 179 13.17 13.87 8.57
CA ASN A 179 14.54 14.14 8.14
C ASN A 179 15.43 14.33 9.39
N ASN A 180 16.22 13.30 9.69
CA ASN A 180 17.17 13.30 10.80
C ASN A 180 18.54 13.88 10.41
N GLY A 181 18.68 14.36 9.18
CA GLY A 181 19.88 15.02 8.68
C GLY A 181 19.95 16.50 9.05
N PHE A 182 21.00 17.16 8.56
CA PHE A 182 21.25 18.59 8.74
C PHE A 182 21.19 19.38 7.43
N SER A 183 20.73 18.75 6.35
CA SER A 183 20.45 19.38 5.06
C SER A 183 19.05 18.96 4.58
N GLU A 184 18.44 19.78 3.72
CA GLU A 184 17.21 19.39 3.03
C GLU A 184 17.44 18.12 2.21
N GLN A 185 16.39 17.31 2.09
CA GLN A 185 16.41 16.03 1.35
C GLN A 185 15.23 15.96 0.39
N PRO A 186 15.40 15.39 -0.82
CA PRO A 186 14.25 15.00 -1.64
C PRO A 186 13.33 14.04 -0.86
N LEU A 187 12.02 14.19 -1.03
CA LEU A 187 11.03 13.30 -0.45
C LEU A 187 10.00 12.89 -1.50
N GLN A 188 10.05 11.64 -1.90
CA GLN A 188 9.05 11.00 -2.75
C GLN A 188 8.57 9.71 -2.08
N ILE A 189 7.27 9.58 -1.88
CA ILE A 189 6.65 8.42 -1.26
C ILE A 189 5.43 7.98 -2.07
N LEU A 190 5.31 6.67 -2.28
CA LEU A 190 4.22 6.05 -3.02
C LEU A 190 3.75 4.80 -2.27
N TYR A 191 2.49 4.79 -1.89
CA TYR A 191 1.82 3.66 -1.27
C TYR A 191 1.19 2.81 -2.36
N HIS A 192 1.83 1.69 -2.68
CA HIS A 192 1.45 0.85 -3.79
C HIS A 192 0.46 -0.21 -3.30
N PHE A 193 -0.84 0.09 -3.31
CA PHE A 193 -1.87 -0.89 -2.94
C PHE A 193 -2.22 -1.79 -4.13
N ASN A 194 -2.04 -3.10 -4.00
CA ASN A 194 -2.19 -4.04 -5.12
C ASN A 194 -3.31 -5.04 -4.90
N TYR A 195 -4.35 -4.93 -5.71
CA TYR A 195 -5.49 -5.82 -5.65
C TYR A 195 -5.40 -6.93 -6.71
N GLY A 196 -5.73 -8.15 -6.31
CA GLY A 196 -5.66 -9.35 -7.15
C GLY A 196 -6.95 -10.15 -7.14
N TRP A 197 -6.97 -11.23 -7.93
CA TRP A 197 -8.08 -12.19 -7.96
C TRP A 197 -8.20 -12.94 -6.61
N PRO A 198 -9.40 -13.31 -6.14
CA PRO A 198 -10.72 -13.15 -6.78
C PRO A 198 -11.44 -11.82 -6.54
N LEU A 199 -10.94 -10.93 -5.67
CA LEU A 199 -11.56 -9.62 -5.52
C LEU A 199 -11.55 -8.87 -6.86
N LEU A 200 -10.38 -8.80 -7.50
CA LEU A 200 -10.25 -8.31 -8.87
C LEU A 200 -10.76 -9.37 -9.85
N SER A 201 -11.86 -9.08 -10.53
CA SER A 201 -12.43 -9.89 -11.61
C SER A 201 -13.23 -8.99 -12.56
N PRO A 202 -13.73 -9.48 -13.70
CA PRO A 202 -14.65 -8.71 -14.55
C PRO A 202 -15.94 -8.25 -13.85
N ASP A 203 -16.27 -8.83 -12.69
CA ASP A 203 -17.43 -8.47 -11.85
C ASP A 203 -17.09 -7.39 -10.81
N ALA A 204 -15.84 -6.97 -10.76
CA ALA A 204 -15.39 -5.92 -9.87
C ALA A 204 -15.61 -4.53 -10.47
N GLU A 205 -15.82 -3.55 -9.60
CA GLU A 205 -16.02 -2.15 -9.95
C GLU A 205 -15.02 -1.30 -9.14
N ILE A 206 -14.28 -0.43 -9.83
CA ILE A 206 -13.43 0.58 -9.19
C ILE A 206 -14.28 1.80 -8.91
N LEU A 207 -14.34 2.20 -7.64
CA LEU A 207 -15.00 3.43 -7.20
C LEU A 207 -13.93 4.48 -6.94
N LEU A 208 -14.03 5.59 -7.66
CA LEU A 208 -13.06 6.68 -7.64
C LEU A 208 -13.79 7.97 -8.05
N SER A 209 -13.53 9.06 -7.34
CA SER A 209 -13.80 10.41 -7.83
C SER A 209 -12.52 11.02 -8.38
N ALA A 210 -12.55 11.45 -9.63
CA ALA A 210 -11.40 12.01 -10.33
C ALA A 210 -11.75 13.38 -10.90
N ARG A 211 -10.96 14.39 -10.54
CA ARG A 211 -11.01 15.73 -11.16
C ARG A 211 -10.32 15.75 -12.52
N ASN A 212 -9.31 14.90 -12.69
CA ASN A 212 -8.55 14.76 -13.92
C ASN A 212 -7.95 13.35 -14.02
N VAL A 213 -7.86 12.81 -15.24
CA VAL A 213 -7.23 11.52 -15.54
C VAL A 213 -6.32 11.71 -16.76
N VAL A 214 -5.03 11.45 -16.59
CA VAL A 214 -4.02 11.62 -17.65
C VAL A 214 -3.33 10.27 -17.89
N PRO A 215 -3.36 9.72 -19.11
CA PRO A 215 -2.63 8.51 -19.41
C PRO A 215 -1.12 8.79 -19.42
N ARG A 216 -0.34 7.86 -18.84
CA ARG A 216 1.12 8.00 -18.74
C ARG A 216 1.84 7.79 -20.08
N THR A 217 1.29 6.92 -20.94
CA THR A 217 1.91 6.48 -22.19
C THR A 217 0.91 6.47 -23.34
N VAL A 218 1.40 6.40 -24.58
CA VAL A 218 0.55 6.21 -25.78
C VAL A 218 -0.33 4.97 -25.63
N ARG A 219 0.20 3.88 -25.06
CA ARG A 219 -0.57 2.66 -24.81
C ARG A 219 -1.69 2.87 -23.78
N ALA A 220 -1.47 3.71 -22.77
CA ALA A 220 -2.52 4.06 -21.81
C ALA A 220 -3.59 4.97 -22.45
N GLU A 221 -3.20 5.88 -23.36
CA GLU A 221 -4.14 6.75 -24.09
C GLU A 221 -5.19 5.92 -24.87
N GLU A 222 -4.76 4.85 -25.52
CA GLU A 222 -5.64 3.92 -26.24
C GLU A 222 -6.73 3.29 -25.33
N GLY A 223 -6.48 3.19 -24.01
CA GLY A 223 -7.39 2.62 -23.03
C GLY A 223 -8.13 3.63 -22.17
N LEU A 224 -7.91 4.94 -22.35
CA LEU A 224 -8.38 5.98 -21.43
C LEU A 224 -9.91 5.95 -21.20
N THR A 225 -10.69 5.77 -22.27
CA THR A 225 -12.15 5.70 -22.18
C THR A 225 -12.64 4.55 -21.28
N GLY A 226 -11.91 3.43 -21.26
CA GLY A 226 -12.22 2.23 -20.46
C GLY A 226 -11.22 1.99 -19.33
N HIS A 227 -10.59 3.04 -18.79
CA HIS A 227 -9.55 2.87 -17.76
C HIS A 227 -10.07 2.14 -16.52
N LEU A 228 -11.34 2.32 -16.16
CA LEU A 228 -12.02 1.62 -15.05
C LEU A 228 -12.53 0.21 -15.39
N ASP A 229 -12.59 -0.16 -16.67
CA ASP A 229 -13.13 -1.45 -17.09
C ASP A 229 -12.19 -2.60 -16.70
N ILE A 230 -12.71 -3.63 -16.05
CA ILE A 230 -11.94 -4.82 -15.69
C ILE A 230 -12.35 -5.96 -16.63
N THR A 231 -11.38 -6.55 -17.33
CA THR A 231 -11.60 -7.61 -18.33
C THR A 231 -10.91 -8.89 -17.90
N ALA A 232 -11.27 -10.02 -18.51
CA ALA A 232 -10.61 -11.29 -18.21
C ALA A 232 -9.08 -11.23 -18.51
N PRO A 233 -8.25 -12.05 -17.85
CA PRO A 233 -6.80 -12.03 -18.04
C PRO A 233 -6.39 -12.22 -19.52
N GLN A 234 -5.45 -11.39 -19.99
CA GLN A 234 -5.02 -11.36 -21.39
C GLN A 234 -3.54 -11.71 -21.51
N PRO A 235 -3.15 -12.74 -22.28
CA PRO A 235 -1.75 -13.01 -22.56
C PRO A 235 -1.07 -11.81 -23.26
N GLY A 236 0.08 -11.39 -22.76
CA GLY A 236 0.84 -10.28 -23.35
C GLY A 236 0.21 -8.90 -23.17
N PHE A 237 -0.69 -8.73 -22.19
CA PHE A 237 -1.23 -7.41 -21.84
C PHE A 237 -0.08 -6.44 -21.53
N ALA A 238 -0.01 -5.34 -22.27
CA ALA A 238 0.88 -4.24 -21.95
C ALA A 238 0.18 -3.35 -20.90
N GLU A 239 0.86 -3.13 -19.77
CA GLU A 239 0.34 -2.31 -18.68
C GLU A 239 -0.17 -0.94 -19.16
N GLN A 240 -1.17 -0.42 -18.46
CA GLN A 240 -1.69 0.92 -18.67
C GLN A 240 -1.66 1.66 -17.34
N VAL A 241 -1.01 2.82 -17.32
CA VAL A 241 -0.89 3.65 -16.13
C VAL A 241 -1.59 4.98 -16.35
N TYR A 242 -2.39 5.39 -15.38
CA TYR A 242 -3.12 6.66 -15.40
C TYR A 242 -2.80 7.48 -14.15
N TYR A 243 -2.50 8.76 -14.34
CA TYR A 243 -2.32 9.73 -13.28
C TYR A 243 -3.63 10.45 -13.02
N ILE A 244 -4.08 10.35 -11.78
CA ILE A 244 -5.41 10.76 -11.38
C ILE A 244 -5.27 11.82 -10.30
N THR A 245 -5.90 12.97 -10.52
CA THR A 245 -6.11 13.97 -9.48
C THR A 245 -7.40 13.59 -8.76
N PRO A 246 -7.36 13.01 -7.54
CA PRO A 246 -8.56 12.58 -6.86
C PRO A 246 -9.43 13.77 -6.46
N GLY A 247 -10.74 13.55 -6.46
CA GLY A 247 -11.67 14.40 -5.72
C GLY A 247 -11.59 14.11 -4.23
N SER A 248 -12.02 15.07 -3.40
CA SER A 248 -12.07 14.89 -1.94
C SER A 248 -13.33 15.50 -1.32
N ASP A 249 -13.59 15.15 -0.07
CA ASP A 249 -14.56 15.84 0.76
C ASP A 249 -14.08 17.26 1.18
N SER A 250 -14.89 17.95 1.98
CA SER A 250 -14.59 19.30 2.48
C SER A 250 -13.37 19.38 3.41
N GLU A 251 -12.95 18.26 4.01
CA GLU A 251 -11.78 18.21 4.89
C GLU A 251 -10.49 17.91 4.09
N GLY A 252 -10.62 17.49 2.84
CA GLY A 252 -9.50 17.09 1.98
C GLY A 252 -9.15 15.62 2.13
N MET A 253 -10.10 14.79 2.55
CA MET A 253 -9.98 13.33 2.56
C MET A 253 -10.59 12.77 1.28
N SER A 254 -9.91 11.81 0.68
CA SER A 254 -10.40 11.03 -0.46
C SER A 254 -10.48 9.57 -0.08
N LYS A 255 -11.31 8.85 -0.82
CA LYS A 255 -11.52 7.42 -0.69
C LYS A 255 -11.60 6.81 -2.08
N ILE A 256 -10.86 5.73 -2.28
CA ILE A 256 -10.94 4.89 -3.48
C ILE A 256 -11.24 3.47 -3.06
N ALA A 257 -11.97 2.72 -3.90
CA ALA A 257 -12.40 1.38 -3.54
C ALA A 257 -12.40 0.43 -4.74
N LEU A 258 -12.24 -0.86 -4.43
CA LEU A 258 -12.51 -1.96 -5.33
C LEU A 258 -13.60 -2.83 -4.70
N ILE A 259 -14.76 -2.87 -5.36
CA ILE A 259 -15.91 -3.65 -4.90
C ILE A 259 -16.17 -4.82 -5.84
N ASN A 260 -16.71 -5.91 -5.33
CA ASN A 260 -17.15 -7.04 -6.13
C ASN A 260 -18.53 -7.51 -5.66
N ARG A 261 -19.56 -7.20 -6.45
CA ARG A 261 -20.95 -7.46 -6.08
C ARG A 261 -21.29 -8.95 -6.10
N GLN A 262 -20.58 -9.75 -6.89
CA GLN A 262 -20.73 -11.20 -6.87
C GLN A 262 -20.21 -11.80 -5.56
N LEU A 263 -19.11 -11.27 -5.04
CA LEU A 263 -18.60 -11.63 -3.71
C LEU A 263 -19.42 -11.01 -2.56
N GLY A 264 -20.15 -9.93 -2.85
CA GLY A 264 -21.00 -9.22 -1.88
C GLY A 264 -20.24 -8.25 -0.97
N TRP A 265 -18.97 -7.98 -1.27
CA TRP A 265 -18.12 -7.09 -0.47
C TRP A 265 -17.05 -6.38 -1.32
N GLY A 266 -16.37 -5.42 -0.72
CA GLY A 266 -15.25 -4.70 -1.31
C GLY A 266 -14.30 -4.15 -0.25
N ILE A 267 -13.23 -3.53 -0.70
CA ILE A 267 -12.26 -2.82 0.14
C ILE A 267 -12.14 -1.37 -0.33
N TYR A 268 -12.01 -0.45 0.63
CA TYR A 268 -11.64 0.93 0.37
C TYR A 268 -10.33 1.30 1.07
N GLU A 269 -9.69 2.34 0.58
CA GLU A 269 -8.62 3.06 1.24
C GLU A 269 -8.97 4.55 1.32
N THR A 270 -8.83 5.13 2.50
CA THR A 270 -9.05 6.56 2.78
C THR A 270 -7.70 7.23 3.04
N PHE A 271 -7.47 8.41 2.47
CA PHE A 271 -6.20 9.15 2.59
C PHE A 271 -6.41 10.67 2.45
N SER A 272 -5.44 11.46 2.90
CA SER A 272 -5.48 12.92 2.75
C SER A 272 -4.89 13.37 1.41
N THR A 273 -5.68 14.09 0.61
CA THR A 273 -5.21 14.67 -0.67
C THR A 273 -4.26 15.85 -0.47
N ARG A 274 -4.19 16.41 0.75
CA ARG A 274 -3.23 17.46 1.12
C ARG A 274 -1.80 16.92 1.21
N GLN A 275 -1.66 15.71 1.72
CA GLN A 275 -0.37 15.02 1.88
C GLN A 275 -0.02 14.19 0.64
N LEU A 276 -1.04 13.56 0.04
CA LEU A 276 -0.89 12.64 -1.09
C LEU A 276 -1.87 13.05 -2.22
N PRO A 277 -1.53 14.08 -3.00
CA PRO A 277 -2.42 14.65 -4.01
C PRO A 277 -2.58 13.81 -5.29
N ASN A 278 -1.85 12.71 -5.45
CA ASN A 278 -1.85 11.92 -6.68
C ASN A 278 -2.33 10.49 -6.42
N VAL A 279 -3.25 10.01 -7.25
CA VAL A 279 -3.55 8.59 -7.41
C VAL A 279 -2.92 8.10 -8.71
N ILE A 280 -2.22 6.96 -8.66
CA ILE A 280 -1.67 6.27 -9.82
C ILE A 280 -2.44 4.97 -9.98
N GLN A 281 -3.22 4.87 -11.06
CA GLN A 281 -3.86 3.61 -11.41
C GLN A 281 -2.90 2.81 -12.29
N TRP A 282 -2.30 1.76 -11.74
CA TRP A 282 -1.52 0.78 -12.49
C TRP A 282 -2.38 -0.43 -12.86
N LYS A 283 -2.84 -0.46 -14.10
CA LYS A 283 -3.68 -1.53 -14.63
C LYS A 283 -2.81 -2.53 -15.38
N ASN A 284 -2.67 -3.73 -14.84
CA ASN A 284 -2.07 -4.86 -15.55
C ASN A 284 -3.02 -6.06 -15.53
N LEU A 285 -3.78 -6.26 -16.61
CA LEU A 285 -4.72 -7.37 -16.75
C LEU A 285 -4.07 -8.58 -17.46
N GLY A 286 -2.77 -8.77 -17.25
CA GLY A 286 -1.97 -9.82 -17.87
C GLY A 286 -2.29 -11.22 -17.33
N ALA A 287 -2.26 -12.24 -18.19
CA ALA A 287 -2.34 -13.63 -17.75
C ALA A 287 -1.13 -14.00 -16.87
N GLY A 288 -1.36 -14.34 -15.59
CA GLY A 288 -0.32 -14.61 -14.59
C GLY A 288 0.21 -13.37 -13.87
N GLU A 289 -0.21 -12.18 -14.30
CA GLU A 289 0.21 -10.86 -13.79
C GLU A 289 -1.02 -9.95 -13.60
N TYR A 290 -2.14 -10.55 -13.20
CA TYR A 290 -3.46 -9.91 -13.16
C TYR A 290 -3.65 -9.10 -11.87
N VAL A 291 -3.36 -7.80 -11.95
CA VAL A 291 -3.30 -6.88 -10.82
C VAL A 291 -3.81 -5.49 -11.17
N MET A 292 -4.45 -4.85 -10.19
CA MET A 292 -4.80 -3.44 -10.21
C MET A 292 -4.08 -2.76 -9.04
N GLY A 293 -3.08 -1.94 -9.36
CA GLY A 293 -2.49 -0.99 -8.44
C GLY A 293 -3.38 0.25 -8.34
N LEU A 294 -3.88 0.54 -7.15
CA LEU A 294 -4.50 1.82 -6.83
C LEU A 294 -3.57 2.53 -5.85
N GLU A 295 -2.62 3.26 -6.40
CA GLU A 295 -1.48 3.74 -5.63
C GLU A 295 -1.70 5.20 -5.25
N VAL A 296 -1.23 5.61 -4.07
CA VAL A 296 -1.37 7.00 -3.60
C VAL A 296 0.00 7.60 -3.31
N SER A 297 0.25 8.82 -3.80
CA SER A 297 1.59 9.42 -3.76
C SER A 297 1.63 10.93 -3.64
N ASN A 298 2.76 11.43 -3.11
CA ASN A 298 3.13 12.84 -3.18
C ASN A 298 3.82 13.25 -4.50
N SER A 299 4.14 12.30 -5.39
CA SER A 299 4.91 12.55 -6.61
C SER A 299 4.52 11.58 -7.75
N PHE A 300 4.86 11.92 -9.00
CA PHE A 300 4.66 10.98 -10.10
C PHE A 300 5.84 9.99 -10.21
N PRO A 301 5.60 8.70 -10.52
CA PRO A 301 6.64 7.67 -10.61
C PRO A 301 7.44 7.70 -11.93
N ASP A 302 7.66 8.89 -12.51
CA ASP A 302 8.36 9.04 -13.79
C ASP A 302 9.88 9.16 -13.69
N GLY A 303 10.40 9.34 -12.46
CA GLY A 303 11.82 9.52 -12.14
C GLY A 303 12.06 10.83 -11.39
N ARG A 304 13.01 10.82 -10.45
CA ARG A 304 13.35 11.99 -9.61
C ARG A 304 13.89 13.15 -10.45
N ASP A 305 14.64 12.84 -11.50
CA ASP A 305 15.20 13.79 -12.48
C ASP A 305 14.10 14.60 -13.19
N LYS A 306 13.03 13.95 -13.64
CA LYS A 306 11.91 14.58 -14.33
C LYS A 306 11.07 15.41 -13.37
N GLU A 307 10.82 14.90 -12.17
CA GLU A 307 10.10 15.65 -11.13
C GLU A 307 10.89 16.90 -10.72
N ARG A 308 12.22 16.81 -10.65
CA ARG A 308 13.10 17.97 -10.43
C ARG A 308 13.04 18.97 -11.57
N ALA A 309 13.22 18.51 -12.81
CA ALA A 309 13.21 19.38 -13.99
C ALA A 309 11.86 20.10 -14.16
N ALA A 310 10.77 19.45 -13.76
CA ALA A 310 9.43 20.03 -13.77
C ALA A 310 9.11 20.92 -12.56
N GLY A 311 10.03 21.06 -11.59
CA GLY A 311 9.83 21.84 -10.37
C GLY A 311 8.79 21.26 -9.41
N ARG A 312 8.49 19.96 -9.53
CA ARG A 312 7.51 19.23 -8.70
C ARG A 312 8.13 18.40 -7.59
N LEU A 313 9.44 18.14 -7.65
CA LEU A 313 10.14 17.37 -6.62
C LEU A 313 9.96 18.03 -5.25
N GLN A 314 9.38 17.29 -4.32
CA GLN A 314 9.20 17.74 -2.94
C GLN A 314 10.48 17.52 -2.12
N PHE A 315 10.64 18.36 -1.10
CA PHE A 315 11.77 18.30 -0.17
C PHE A 315 11.25 18.33 1.26
N ILE A 316 12.01 17.73 2.17
CA ILE A 316 11.79 17.76 3.61
C ILE A 316 12.98 18.43 4.30
N GLN A 317 12.70 19.40 5.18
CA GLN A 317 13.70 20.23 5.85
C GLN A 317 14.34 19.48 7.04
N PRO A 318 15.56 19.86 7.47
CA PRO A 318 16.19 19.28 8.65
C PRO A 318 15.29 19.32 9.89
N GLY A 319 15.06 18.18 10.53
CA GLY A 319 14.21 18.04 11.72
C GLY A 319 12.70 18.12 11.43
N GLU A 320 12.28 18.33 10.19
CA GLU A 320 10.87 18.29 9.81
C GLU A 320 10.33 16.86 9.87
N THR A 321 9.06 16.73 10.26
CA THR A 321 8.31 15.48 10.29
C THR A 321 7.00 15.67 9.54
N LEU A 322 6.67 14.75 8.64
CA LEU A 322 5.41 14.71 7.90
C LEU A 322 4.66 13.41 8.23
N ASP A 323 3.37 13.53 8.52
CA ASP A 323 2.49 12.39 8.78
C ASP A 323 1.78 11.95 7.50
N TYR A 324 1.58 10.64 7.35
CA TYR A 324 0.74 10.02 6.32
C TYR A 324 -0.18 9.00 6.99
N CYS A 325 -1.49 9.13 6.76
CA CYS A 325 -2.50 8.29 7.40
C CYS A 325 -3.39 7.62 6.37
N PHE A 326 -3.61 6.32 6.57
CA PHE A 326 -4.57 5.53 5.81
C PHE A 326 -5.54 4.80 6.73
N GLU A 327 -6.77 4.67 6.25
CA GLU A 327 -7.72 3.68 6.73
C GLU A 327 -8.06 2.74 5.57
N LEU A 328 -7.87 1.43 5.76
CA LEU A 328 -8.35 0.41 4.86
C LEU A 328 -9.49 -0.35 5.51
N GLY A 329 -10.64 -0.41 4.86
CA GLY A 329 -11.84 -1.04 5.43
C GLY A 329 -12.57 -1.96 4.46
N ILE A 330 -13.12 -3.05 4.99
CA ILE A 330 -14.02 -3.93 4.25
C ILE A 330 -15.45 -3.42 4.36
N VAL A 331 -16.14 -3.36 3.23
CA VAL A 331 -17.57 -3.03 3.15
C VAL A 331 -18.29 -4.26 2.61
N GLU A 332 -19.36 -4.68 3.29
CA GLU A 332 -20.11 -5.90 2.96
C GLU A 332 -21.61 -5.61 2.91
N GLY A 333 -22.28 -6.20 1.92
CA GLY A 333 -23.71 -6.05 1.69
C GLY A 333 -24.04 -4.93 0.70
N GLU A 334 -25.10 -5.14 -0.08
CA GLU A 334 -25.49 -4.27 -1.19
C GLU A 334 -25.74 -2.81 -0.76
N GLU A 335 -26.42 -2.61 0.37
CA GLU A 335 -26.68 -1.28 0.93
C GLU A 335 -25.38 -0.53 1.22
N ALA A 336 -24.43 -1.18 1.88
CA ALA A 336 -23.16 -0.56 2.26
C ALA A 336 -22.28 -0.27 1.03
N LEU A 337 -22.28 -1.16 0.03
CA LEU A 337 -21.57 -0.93 -1.25
C LEU A 337 -22.17 0.25 -2.04
N ASN A 338 -23.49 0.40 -2.02
CA ASN A 338 -24.16 1.53 -2.66
C ASN A 338 -23.89 2.85 -1.91
N ALA A 339 -23.95 2.83 -0.57
CA ALA A 339 -23.60 3.99 0.24
C ALA A 339 -22.15 4.45 0.01
N LEU A 340 -21.21 3.51 -0.09
CA LEU A 340 -19.81 3.81 -0.42
C LEU A 340 -19.67 4.44 -1.81
N LYS A 341 -20.41 3.93 -2.80
CA LYS A 341 -20.42 4.49 -4.16
C LYS A 341 -20.97 5.92 -4.18
N ASP A 342 -22.08 6.16 -3.48
CA ASP A 342 -22.70 7.48 -3.39
C ASP A 342 -21.80 8.48 -2.65
N GLU A 343 -21.12 8.04 -1.58
CA GLU A 343 -20.13 8.83 -0.85
C GLU A 343 -19.00 9.29 -1.78
N ILE A 344 -18.34 8.34 -2.47
CA ILE A 344 -17.22 8.65 -3.35
C ILE A 344 -17.66 9.54 -4.51
N ALA A 345 -18.85 9.29 -5.08
CA ALA A 345 -19.40 10.12 -6.16
C ALA A 345 -19.68 11.58 -5.73
N GLY A 346 -19.83 11.84 -4.43
CA GLY A 346 -20.04 13.18 -3.87
C GLY A 346 -18.77 14.02 -3.69
N TYR A 347 -17.58 13.45 -3.88
CA TYR A 347 -16.31 14.18 -3.74
C TYR A 347 -16.07 15.12 -4.93
N CYS A 348 -15.53 16.31 -4.63
CA CYS A 348 -15.31 17.40 -5.57
C CYS A 348 -13.88 17.46 -6.13
#